data_AF-A0A837NG65-F1
#
_entry.id   AF-A0A837NG65-F1
#
_cell.length_a   1.000
_cell.length_b   1.000
_cell.length_c   1.000
_cell.angle_alpha   90.00
_cell.angle_beta   90.00
_cell.angle_gamma   90.00
#
_symmetry.space_group_name_H-M   'P 1'
#
loop_
_entity.id
_entity.type
_entity.pdbx_description
1 polymer ?
#
loop_
_entity_poly.entity_id
_entity_poly.type
_entity_poly.pdbx_seq_one_letter_code
_entity_poly.pdbx_strand_id
1 'polypeptide(L)'
;MFKKLKEILLGRSPNNVLESKVESKQNQVRYTMRDEQLVETDAVFDAWTSGDIAKMRAALSEKTNLIDRHFLLMGLVDQSYKHRKEDKEWERFCAEISELHIKEFPEIKPTLVKSLNGILPRVTTFQKYATLLTEQNDFDRAVEVCEVALSYGLRDGTKSGFEGRIERIKRKAAKHSA
;
A
#
# COMPACT_ATOMS: atom_id res chain seq x y z
N MET A 1 -61.67 0.87 -29.25
CA MET A 1 -60.29 1.38 -29.08
C MET A 1 -60.38 2.77 -28.48
N PHE A 2 -59.55 3.05 -27.47
CA PHE A 2 -59.54 4.24 -26.59
C PHE A 2 -60.51 4.27 -25.40
N LYS A 3 -59.94 4.74 -24.28
CA LYS A 3 -60.52 5.21 -23.00
C LYS A 3 -60.85 4.18 -21.92
N LYS A 4 -59.86 3.86 -21.09
CA LYS A 4 -59.94 3.80 -19.60
C LYS A 4 -58.60 3.36 -19.03
N LEU A 5 -57.66 4.28 -18.82
CA LEU A 5 -56.52 4.05 -17.91
C LEU A 5 -55.79 5.36 -17.57
N LYS A 6 -56.51 6.29 -16.96
CA LYS A 6 -55.90 7.44 -16.28
C LYS A 6 -56.79 7.82 -15.11
N GLU A 7 -56.16 8.00 -13.96
CA GLU A 7 -56.69 8.62 -12.74
C GLU A 7 -57.49 7.72 -11.78
N ILE A 8 -56.75 6.88 -11.05
CA ILE A 8 -56.95 6.76 -9.60
C ILE A 8 -55.66 7.33 -8.96
N LEU A 9 -55.56 8.65 -9.05
CA LEU A 9 -54.57 9.52 -8.40
C LEU A 9 -55.32 10.26 -7.29
N LEU A 10 -54.67 10.40 -6.13
CA LEU A 10 -55.03 11.20 -4.93
C LEU A 10 -55.66 10.44 -3.75
N GLY A 11 -54.79 10.03 -2.80
CA GLY A 11 -54.88 10.62 -1.46
C GLY A 11 -55.23 9.73 -0.25
N ARG A 12 -54.16 9.37 0.48
CA ARG A 12 -54.01 9.29 1.96
C ARG A 12 -54.19 7.94 2.70
N SER A 13 -53.12 7.65 3.46
CA SER A 13 -52.74 6.58 4.42
C SER A 13 -53.58 6.59 5.73
N PRO A 14 -53.47 5.63 6.70
CA PRO A 14 -52.19 5.18 7.33
C PRO A 14 -52.12 3.72 7.88
N ASN A 15 -50.92 3.40 8.38
CA ASN A 15 -50.50 2.30 9.27
C ASN A 15 -49.85 1.09 8.57
N ASN A 16 -48.53 1.14 8.37
CA ASN A 16 -47.48 0.78 9.34
C ASN A 16 -47.23 -0.74 9.40
N VAL A 17 -46.37 -1.22 8.49
CA VAL A 17 -45.41 -2.28 8.81
C VAL A 17 -44.08 -1.84 8.22
N LEU A 18 -43.29 -1.18 9.05
CA LEU A 18 -41.83 -1.18 8.97
C LEU A 18 -41.36 -2.62 9.15
N GLU A 19 -40.82 -3.24 8.10
CA GLU A 19 -39.96 -4.42 8.27
C GLU A 19 -38.72 -4.31 7.36
N SER A 20 -37.76 -3.58 7.95
CA SER A 20 -36.32 -3.83 7.95
C SER A 20 -35.67 -4.46 6.70
N LYS A 21 -35.03 -3.61 5.90
CA LYS A 21 -33.74 -3.95 5.30
C LYS A 21 -32.70 -4.11 6.43
N VAL A 22 -32.64 -5.28 7.05
CA VAL A 22 -31.39 -5.73 7.65
C VAL A 22 -30.64 -6.43 6.53
N GLU A 23 -29.87 -5.67 5.76
CA GLU A 23 -28.72 -6.24 5.06
C GLU A 23 -27.79 -6.77 6.16
N SER A 24 -27.95 -8.07 6.47
CA SER A 24 -27.00 -8.77 7.28
C SER A 24 -25.68 -8.73 6.52
N LYS A 25 -24.75 -7.89 6.98
CA LYS A 25 -23.32 -8.07 6.69
C LYS A 25 -22.94 -9.40 7.31
N GLN A 26 -23.23 -10.50 6.63
CA GLN A 26 -22.61 -11.78 6.93
C GLN A 26 -21.12 -11.57 6.68
N ASN A 27 -20.38 -11.41 7.76
CA ASN A 27 -18.93 -11.39 7.74
C ASN A 27 -18.50 -12.79 7.29
N GLN A 28 -18.42 -13.02 5.98
CA GLN A 28 -17.95 -14.29 5.45
C GLN A 28 -16.48 -14.39 5.83
N VAL A 29 -16.20 -15.26 6.81
CA VAL A 29 -14.84 -15.54 7.24
C VAL A 29 -14.06 -16.09 6.05
N ARG A 30 -12.98 -15.42 5.68
CA ARG A 30 -12.09 -15.83 4.59
C ARG A 30 -10.82 -16.44 5.17
N TYR A 31 -10.19 -17.32 4.40
CA TYR A 31 -8.99 -18.02 4.79
C TYR A 31 -7.92 -17.89 3.72
N THR A 32 -6.66 -17.95 4.13
CA THR A 32 -5.49 -17.96 3.26
C THR A 32 -4.48 -18.99 3.75
N MET A 33 -3.60 -19.46 2.86
CA MET A 33 -2.54 -20.41 3.21
C MET A 33 -1.29 -19.65 3.66
N ARG A 34 -0.76 -19.97 4.85
CA ARG A 34 0.53 -19.47 5.37
C ARG A 34 1.30 -20.60 6.01
N ASP A 35 2.56 -20.79 5.63
CA ASP A 35 3.40 -21.89 6.14
C ASP A 35 2.68 -23.25 6.11
N GLU A 36 2.01 -23.55 4.99
CA GLU A 36 1.21 -24.78 4.77
C GLU A 36 -0.02 -24.94 5.69
N GLN A 37 -0.40 -23.90 6.42
CA GLN A 37 -1.57 -23.88 7.30
C GLN A 37 -2.66 -22.95 6.75
N LEU A 38 -3.92 -23.37 6.92
CA LEU A 38 -5.08 -22.54 6.63
C LEU A 38 -5.31 -21.60 7.82
N VAL A 39 -5.21 -20.29 7.58
CA VAL A 39 -5.40 -19.25 8.60
C VAL A 39 -6.47 -18.26 8.17
N GLU A 40 -7.26 -17.80 9.14
CA GLU A 40 -8.25 -16.74 8.93
C GLU A 40 -7.57 -15.45 8.48
N THR A 41 -8.16 -14.78 7.50
CA THR A 41 -7.67 -13.48 7.01
C THR A 41 -8.11 -12.37 7.95
N ASP A 42 -7.23 -11.41 8.21
CA ASP A 42 -7.57 -10.20 8.95
C ASP A 42 -7.93 -9.03 8.01
N ALA A 43 -8.35 -7.92 8.59
CA ALA A 43 -8.71 -6.71 7.86
C ALA A 43 -7.56 -6.15 7.02
N VAL A 44 -6.29 -6.37 7.43
CA VAL A 44 -5.13 -5.91 6.67
C VAL A 44 -4.93 -6.76 5.43
N PHE A 45 -5.05 -8.08 5.53
CA PHE A 45 -5.03 -8.99 4.39
C PHE A 45 -6.09 -8.60 3.36
N ASP A 46 -7.34 -8.42 3.79
CA ASP A 46 -8.42 -8.03 2.89
C ASP A 46 -8.18 -6.65 2.26
N ALA A 47 -7.60 -5.70 3.02
CA ALA A 47 -7.29 -4.38 2.51
C ALA A 47 -6.20 -4.41 1.42
N TRP A 48 -5.03 -5.01 1.69
CA TRP A 48 -3.92 -4.98 0.72
C TRP A 48 -4.21 -5.83 -0.52
N THR A 49 -4.92 -6.95 -0.38
CA THR A 49 -5.31 -7.79 -1.52
C THR A 49 -6.39 -7.15 -2.40
N SER A 50 -7.18 -6.21 -1.86
CA SER A 50 -8.20 -5.50 -2.63
C SER A 50 -7.65 -4.48 -3.63
N GLY A 51 -6.43 -3.97 -3.40
CA GLY A 51 -5.85 -2.86 -4.16
C GLY A 51 -6.53 -1.49 -3.96
N ASP A 52 -7.56 -1.42 -3.11
CA ASP A 52 -8.28 -0.18 -2.78
C ASP A 52 -7.47 0.63 -1.76
N ILE A 53 -6.97 1.79 -2.18
CA ILE A 53 -6.13 2.63 -1.34
C ILE A 53 -6.85 3.19 -0.11
N ALA A 54 -8.16 3.43 -0.18
CA ALA A 54 -8.91 3.90 0.98
C ALA A 54 -8.96 2.83 2.06
N LYS A 55 -9.18 1.57 1.66
CA LYS A 55 -9.14 0.42 2.58
C LYS A 55 -7.75 0.19 3.14
N MET A 56 -6.71 0.25 2.30
CA MET A 56 -5.33 0.10 2.76
C MET A 56 -4.93 1.20 3.76
N ARG A 57 -5.33 2.45 3.53
CA ARG A 57 -5.09 3.56 4.47
C ARG A 57 -5.80 3.33 5.81
N ALA A 58 -7.06 2.91 5.79
CA ALA A 58 -7.80 2.60 7.01
C ALA A 58 -7.17 1.45 7.80
N ALA A 59 -6.54 0.49 7.12
CA ALA A 59 -5.89 -0.66 7.75
C ALA A 59 -4.51 -0.35 8.37
N LEU A 60 -3.97 0.87 8.24
CA LEU A 60 -2.64 1.22 8.77
C LEU A 60 -2.52 1.08 10.30
N SER A 61 -3.60 1.32 11.02
CA SER A 61 -3.67 1.22 12.49
C SER A 61 -4.01 -0.19 13.00
N GLU A 62 -4.34 -1.11 12.10
CA GLU A 62 -4.76 -2.45 12.48
C GLU A 62 -3.55 -3.33 12.80
N LYS A 63 -3.70 -4.15 13.85
CA LYS A 63 -2.69 -5.15 14.20
C LYS A 63 -2.79 -6.31 13.21
N THR A 64 -1.66 -6.68 12.64
CA THR A 64 -1.54 -7.83 11.74
C THR A 64 -0.18 -8.50 11.91
N ASN A 65 0.06 -9.56 11.14
CA ASN A 65 1.36 -10.20 11.03
C ASN A 65 2.31 -9.41 10.12
N LEU A 66 3.61 -9.70 10.23
CA LEU A 66 4.65 -8.97 9.52
C LEU A 66 4.58 -9.12 7.98
N ILE A 67 4.03 -10.23 7.47
CA ILE A 67 3.91 -10.46 6.03
C ILE A 67 2.84 -9.56 5.43
N ASP A 68 1.65 -9.51 6.04
CA ASP A 68 0.60 -8.60 5.57
C ASP A 68 0.98 -7.14 5.81
N ARG A 69 1.66 -6.84 6.93
CA ARG A 69 2.19 -5.50 7.17
C ARG A 69 3.13 -5.06 6.06
N HIS A 70 4.03 -5.94 5.63
CA HIS A 70 4.93 -5.69 4.49
C HIS A 70 4.17 -5.37 3.21
N PHE A 71 3.20 -6.21 2.82
CA PHE A 71 2.46 -6.03 1.58
C PHE A 71 1.55 -4.79 1.61
N LEU A 72 0.94 -4.50 2.77
CA LEU A 72 0.17 -3.27 2.98
C LEU A 72 1.05 -2.03 2.74
N LEU A 73 2.18 -1.94 3.44
CA LEU A 73 3.05 -0.78 3.36
C LEU A 73 3.68 -0.63 1.97
N MET A 74 4.18 -1.71 1.39
CA MET A 74 4.74 -1.69 0.03
C MET A 74 3.67 -1.31 -1.01
N GLY A 75 2.45 -1.83 -0.89
CA GLY A 75 1.32 -1.47 -1.76
C GLY A 75 0.95 0.01 -1.67
N LEU A 76 0.91 0.57 -0.45
CA LEU A 76 0.67 1.99 -0.23
C LEU A 76 1.78 2.87 -0.81
N VAL A 77 3.06 2.49 -0.67
CA VAL A 77 4.18 3.18 -1.34
C VAL A 77 4.00 3.12 -2.85
N ASP A 78 3.63 1.95 -3.38
CA ASP A 78 3.50 1.75 -4.81
C ASP A 78 2.43 2.64 -5.44
N GLN A 79 1.26 2.75 -4.79
CA GLN A 79 0.17 3.62 -5.22
C GLN A 79 0.52 5.09 -5.02
N SER A 80 0.96 5.48 -3.82
CA SER A 80 1.29 6.89 -3.53
C SER A 80 2.41 7.42 -4.41
N TYR A 81 3.42 6.62 -4.70
CA TYR A 81 4.48 6.97 -5.65
C TYR A 81 3.94 7.21 -7.07
N LYS A 82 2.95 6.43 -7.52
CA LYS A 82 2.33 6.63 -8.84
C LYS A 82 1.65 8.00 -8.94
N HIS A 83 1.00 8.44 -7.86
CA HIS A 83 0.25 9.70 -7.78
C HIS A 83 1.06 10.89 -7.23
N ARG A 84 2.33 10.69 -6.84
CA ARG A 84 3.17 11.69 -6.14
C ARG A 84 3.32 13.06 -6.81
N LYS A 85 3.01 13.16 -8.11
CA LYS A 85 3.11 14.41 -8.89
C LYS A 85 1.76 15.12 -9.08
N GLU A 86 0.67 14.49 -8.66
CA GLU A 86 -0.69 15.05 -8.80
C GLU A 86 -0.92 16.16 -7.78
N ASP A 87 -0.53 15.94 -6.52
CA ASP A 87 -0.55 16.96 -5.48
C ASP A 87 0.49 16.69 -4.37
N LYS A 88 0.66 17.69 -3.49
CA LYS A 88 1.60 17.64 -2.37
C LYS A 88 1.20 16.66 -1.25
N GLU A 89 -0.06 16.27 -1.16
CA GLU A 89 -0.49 15.28 -0.18
C GLU A 89 -0.01 13.88 -0.57
N TRP A 90 -0.12 13.52 -1.86
CA TRP A 90 0.44 12.25 -2.37
C TRP A 90 1.94 12.16 -2.18
N GLU A 91 2.66 13.26 -2.44
CA GLU A 91 4.09 13.35 -2.23
C GLU A 91 4.48 13.10 -0.76
N ARG A 92 3.83 13.80 0.18
CA ARG A 92 4.06 13.64 1.62
C ARG A 92 3.71 12.23 2.10
N PHE A 93 2.54 11.73 1.71
CA PHE A 93 2.09 10.40 2.11
C PHE A 93 3.03 9.31 1.58
N CYS A 94 3.54 9.45 0.36
CA CYS A 94 4.55 8.53 -0.18
C CYS A 94 5.82 8.53 0.65
N ALA A 95 6.31 9.70 1.09
CA ALA A 95 7.49 9.79 1.94
C ALA A 95 7.25 9.17 3.32
N GLU A 96 6.14 9.50 3.97
CA GLU A 96 5.76 9.01 5.30
C GLU A 96 5.66 7.47 5.35
N ILE A 97 4.93 6.87 4.41
CA ILE A 97 4.77 5.41 4.37
C ILE A 97 6.08 4.72 3.97
N SER A 98 6.90 5.36 3.13
CA SER A 98 8.22 4.80 2.79
C SER A 98 9.14 4.75 4.01
N GLU A 99 9.20 5.82 4.79
CA GLU A 99 9.98 5.85 6.03
C GLU A 99 9.47 4.83 7.05
N LEU A 100 8.15 4.75 7.22
CA LEU A 100 7.53 3.76 8.09
C LEU A 100 7.92 2.33 7.70
N HIS A 101 7.83 2.01 6.41
CA HIS A 101 8.20 0.68 5.92
C HIS A 101 9.69 0.39 6.09
N ILE A 102 10.58 1.34 5.79
CA ILE A 102 12.03 1.17 5.98
C ILE A 102 12.35 0.96 7.46
N LYS A 103 11.69 1.70 8.36
CA LYS A 103 11.84 1.57 9.81
C LYS A 103 11.39 0.20 10.33
N GLU A 104 10.28 -0.33 9.84
CA GLU A 104 9.76 -1.65 10.24
C GLU A 104 10.46 -2.82 9.53
N PHE A 105 11.20 -2.55 8.44
CA PHE A 105 11.82 -3.57 7.60
C PHE A 105 12.79 -4.53 8.32
N PRO A 106 13.63 -4.10 9.30
CA PRO A 106 14.48 -5.01 10.06
C PRO A 106 13.71 -6.15 10.73
N GLU A 107 12.49 -5.88 11.22
CA GLU A 107 11.63 -6.87 11.87
C GLU A 107 10.87 -7.71 10.84
N ILE A 108 10.46 -7.10 9.72
CA ILE A 108 9.75 -7.76 8.62
C ILE A 108 10.65 -8.77 7.90
N LYS A 109 11.90 -8.39 7.59
CA LYS A 109 12.79 -9.13 6.69
C LYS A 109 12.97 -10.60 7.08
N PRO A 110 13.28 -10.97 8.35
CA PRO A 110 13.46 -12.38 8.73
C PRO A 110 12.21 -13.24 8.45
N THR A 111 11.03 -12.73 8.79
CA THR A 111 9.76 -13.43 8.56
C THR A 111 9.47 -13.56 7.07
N LEU A 112 9.72 -12.49 6.29
CA LEU A 112 9.53 -12.49 4.84
C LEU A 112 10.44 -13.51 4.13
N VAL A 113 11.73 -13.57 4.50
CA VAL A 113 12.68 -14.54 3.97
C VAL A 113 12.23 -15.97 4.30
N LYS A 114 11.81 -16.22 5.54
CA LYS A 114 11.30 -17.53 5.96
C LYS A 114 10.07 -17.95 5.14
N SER A 115 9.09 -17.06 5.01
CA SER A 115 7.84 -17.32 4.29
C SER A 115 8.03 -17.55 2.78
N LEU A 116 9.16 -17.13 2.21
CA LEU A 116 9.46 -17.22 0.79
C LEU A 116 10.66 -18.15 0.51
N ASN A 117 10.78 -19.22 1.29
CA ASN A 117 11.77 -20.30 1.11
C ASN A 117 13.22 -19.79 1.05
N GLY A 118 13.56 -18.82 1.89
CA GLY A 118 14.90 -18.23 1.96
C GLY A 118 15.17 -17.13 0.94
N ILE A 119 14.21 -16.81 0.07
CA ILE A 119 14.37 -15.79 -0.99
C ILE A 119 13.78 -14.47 -0.51
N LEU A 120 14.59 -13.42 -0.49
CA LEU A 120 14.10 -12.06 -0.27
C LEU A 120 13.57 -11.50 -1.61
N PRO A 121 12.26 -11.21 -1.73
CA PRO A 121 11.71 -10.64 -2.95
C PRO A 121 12.19 -9.21 -3.15
N ARG A 122 11.93 -8.66 -4.33
CA ARG A 122 12.15 -7.24 -4.57
C ARG A 122 11.25 -6.41 -3.66
N VAL A 123 11.84 -5.45 -2.97
CA VAL A 123 11.13 -4.47 -2.13
C VAL A 123 11.21 -3.11 -2.80
N THR A 124 10.13 -2.70 -3.47
CA THR A 124 10.09 -1.49 -4.31
C THR A 124 10.23 -0.19 -3.53
N THR A 125 9.93 -0.21 -2.22
CA THR A 125 9.96 0.98 -1.36
C THR A 125 11.30 1.71 -1.40
N PHE A 126 12.42 1.01 -1.20
CA PHE A 126 13.75 1.62 -1.19
C PHE A 126 14.05 2.37 -2.50
N GLN A 127 13.76 1.74 -3.64
CA GLN A 127 14.00 2.34 -4.95
C GLN A 127 13.09 3.55 -5.20
N LYS A 128 11.79 3.42 -4.91
CA LYS A 128 10.79 4.47 -5.13
C LYS A 128 11.06 5.67 -4.23
N TYR A 129 11.38 5.41 -2.96
CA TYR A 129 11.66 6.47 -2.01
C TYR A 129 12.96 7.20 -2.30
N ALA A 130 14.06 6.49 -2.62
CA ALA A 130 15.29 7.14 -3.08
C ALA A 130 15.05 8.02 -4.33
N THR A 131 14.14 7.60 -5.23
CA THR A 131 13.76 8.41 -6.39
C THR A 131 12.99 9.66 -5.98
N LEU A 132 12.00 9.54 -5.08
CA LEU A 132 11.24 10.66 -4.55
C LEU A 132 12.14 11.69 -3.85
N LEU A 133 13.02 11.24 -2.96
CA LEU A 133 14.00 12.09 -2.27
C LEU A 133 14.92 12.83 -3.26
N THR A 134 15.36 12.14 -4.31
CA THR A 134 16.15 12.76 -5.40
C THR A 134 15.34 13.79 -6.20
N GLU A 135 14.03 13.61 -6.36
CA GLU A 135 13.13 14.60 -6.95
C GLU A 135 12.96 15.82 -6.03
N GLN A 136 13.03 15.62 -4.71
CA GLN A 136 12.98 16.64 -3.65
C GLN A 136 14.33 17.33 -3.38
N ASN A 137 15.39 16.92 -4.07
CA ASN A 137 16.79 17.33 -3.84
C ASN A 137 17.35 16.96 -2.44
N ASP A 138 16.70 16.04 -1.72
CA ASP A 138 17.25 15.42 -0.52
C ASP A 138 18.20 14.28 -0.92
N PHE A 139 19.37 14.67 -1.42
CA PHE A 139 20.33 13.72 -1.99
C PHE A 139 20.99 12.83 -0.94
N ASP A 140 21.24 13.37 0.26
CA ASP A 140 21.90 12.63 1.33
C ASP A 140 21.01 11.48 1.82
N ARG A 141 19.73 11.78 2.12
CA ARG A 141 18.78 10.74 2.50
C ARG A 141 18.55 9.75 1.36
N ALA A 142 18.52 10.22 0.11
CA ALA A 142 18.36 9.33 -1.05
C ALA A 142 19.51 8.32 -1.18
N VAL A 143 20.75 8.73 -0.90
CA VAL A 143 21.92 7.84 -0.86
C VAL A 143 21.80 6.86 0.31
N GLU A 144 21.48 7.36 1.51
CA GLU A 144 21.35 6.52 2.71
C GLU A 144 20.33 5.39 2.50
N VAL A 145 19.15 5.70 1.93
CA VAL A 145 18.12 4.69 1.62
C VAL A 145 18.65 3.61 0.67
N CYS A 146 19.49 3.98 -0.31
CA CYS A 146 20.12 3.02 -1.21
C CYS A 146 21.16 2.14 -0.48
N GLU A 147 21.95 2.74 0.41
CA GLU A 147 22.94 2.03 1.22
C GLU A 147 22.29 1.05 2.21
N VAL A 148 21.19 1.45 2.84
CA VAL A 148 20.36 0.56 3.67
C VAL A 148 19.83 -0.61 2.84
N ALA A 149 19.34 -0.37 1.62
CA ALA A 149 18.87 -1.45 0.74
C ALA A 149 20.00 -2.44 0.40
N LEU A 150 21.20 -1.94 0.10
CA LEU A 150 22.39 -2.76 -0.15
C LEU A 150 22.77 -3.60 1.07
N SER A 151 22.68 -3.04 2.29
CA SER A 151 22.95 -3.77 3.54
C SER A 151 22.01 -4.97 3.74
N TYR A 152 20.80 -4.92 3.16
CA TYR A 152 19.87 -6.02 3.18
C TYR A 152 20.03 -7.03 2.04
N GLY A 153 20.95 -6.77 1.09
CA GLY A 153 21.13 -7.58 -0.11
C GLY A 153 20.04 -7.33 -1.18
N LEU A 154 19.33 -6.20 -1.11
CA LEU A 154 18.29 -5.86 -2.07
C LEU A 154 18.88 -5.33 -3.38
N ARG A 155 18.10 -5.49 -4.46
CA ARG A 155 18.38 -4.89 -5.77
C ARG A 155 17.26 -3.95 -6.19
N ASP A 156 17.62 -2.90 -6.92
CA ASP A 156 16.68 -1.84 -7.34
C ASP A 156 15.92 -2.15 -8.64
N GLY A 157 16.16 -3.33 -9.23
CA GLY A 157 15.54 -3.78 -10.48
C GLY A 157 16.22 -3.27 -11.76
N THR A 158 17.30 -2.50 -11.66
CA THR A 158 18.11 -2.06 -12.81
C THR A 158 19.36 -2.91 -13.00
N LYS A 159 20.00 -2.81 -14.18
CA LYS A 159 21.25 -3.53 -14.48
C LYS A 159 22.38 -3.20 -13.50
N SER A 160 22.48 -1.94 -13.06
CA SER A 160 23.56 -1.47 -12.17
C SER A 160 23.17 -1.38 -10.70
N GLY A 161 21.96 -1.80 -10.32
CA GLY A 161 21.54 -1.89 -8.93
C GLY A 161 21.49 -0.54 -8.20
N PHE A 162 21.52 -0.63 -6.86
CA PHE A 162 21.55 0.55 -5.99
C PHE A 162 22.88 1.30 -6.07
N GLU A 163 23.97 0.61 -6.38
CA GLU A 163 25.30 1.20 -6.58
C GLU A 163 25.28 2.22 -7.71
N GLY A 164 24.77 1.83 -8.89
CA GLY A 164 24.62 2.74 -10.01
C GLY A 164 23.61 3.87 -9.74
N ARG A 165 22.63 3.65 -8.86
CA ARG A 165 21.70 4.70 -8.41
C ARG A 165 22.40 5.72 -7.53
N ILE A 166 23.18 5.29 -6.54
CA ILE A 166 23.98 6.16 -5.67
C ILE A 166 24.88 7.07 -6.51
N GLU A 167 25.58 6.53 -7.51
CA GLU A 167 26.41 7.35 -8.41
C GLU A 167 25.62 8.43 -9.14
N ARG A 168 24.42 8.10 -9.67
CA ARG A 168 23.56 9.07 -10.35
C ARG A 168 23.08 10.17 -9.41
N ILE A 169 22.73 9.81 -8.17
CA ILE A 169 22.29 10.75 -7.13
C ILE A 169 23.44 11.70 -6.78
N LYS A 170 24.64 11.17 -6.49
CA LYS A 170 25.84 11.97 -6.17
C LYS A 170 26.22 12.91 -7.31
N ARG A 171 26.15 12.47 -8.57
CA ARG A 171 26.37 13.36 -9.74
C ARG A 171 25.33 14.47 -9.84
N LYS A 172 24.06 14.20 -9.52
CA LYS A 172 23.00 15.22 -9.51
C LYS A 172 23.21 16.22 -8.37
N ALA A 173 23.60 15.75 -7.18
CA ALA A 173 23.91 16.59 -6.03
C ALA A 173 25.06 17.58 -6.31
N ALA A 174 26.16 17.08 -6.91
CA ALA A 174 27.30 17.91 -7.29
C ALA A 174 26.91 19.02 -8.29
N LYS A 175 26.03 18.72 -9.26
CA LYS A 175 25.51 19.72 -10.21
C LYS A 175 24.53 20.71 -9.59
N HIS A 176 23.86 20.35 -8.51
CA HIS A 176 22.93 21.24 -7.81
C HIS A 176 23.65 22.22 -6.88
N SER A 177 24.85 21.85 -6.42
CA SER A 177 25.69 22.64 -5.51
C SER A 177 26.69 23.55 -6.23
N ALA A 178 26.79 23.44 -7.57
CA ALA A 178 27.67 24.22 -8.44
C ALA A 178 26.89 25.34 -9.11
#